data_AF-A0A255HNA2-F1
#
_entry.id   AF-A0A255HNA2-F1
#
_cell.length_a   1.000
_cell.length_b   1.000
_cell.length_c   1.000
_cell.angle_alpha   90.00
_cell.angle_beta   90.00
_cell.angle_gamma   90.00
#
_symmetry.space_group_name_H-M   'P 1'
#
loop_
_entity.id
_entity.type
_entity.pdbx_description
1 polymer ?
#
loop_
_entity_poly.entity_id
_entity_poly.type
_entity_poly.pdbx_seq_one_letter_code
_entity_poly.pdbx_strand_id
1 'polypeptide(L)'
;MESLIFPPARRLTLSFLLSLPLFAHALPLPLEARLREEIIMLPSGDGGRERLETTIFRPPGPGPFPLLLMNHGKQPGPARQQPRERFIYMATEFVRRGYAVMLPMRAGYAGSTGAYRDHGCDMAANAAGQARDVGDALAYARRQSWVDASRIVLAGQSYGALAALSLATQVLPGVRGVLNFAGGLRLDDGVCDWQAALGQAFAALGAASRVPGLWLYGQNDGYFAPPLVRRLHQAYTAAGGQAELLAYGAFKRDAHLTLGSRDGVAVWLVPTERFLRRIGMPAAPVVALPERLDLPATRFASRADIGAVPYLADGGRAAYRAFLGKLQPRAFAVSSSGAWGWAEEGESPEVRALDACQQGSSAPCHLYLVDDQVVWPAGGQ
;
A
#
# COMPACT_ATOMS: atom_id res chain seq x y z
N MET A 1 16.07 53.56 -41.67
CA MET A 1 15.04 53.40 -42.72
C MET A 1 14.83 51.90 -42.85
N GLU A 2 13.71 51.29 -42.49
CA GLU A 2 12.32 51.73 -42.38
C GLU A 2 11.60 51.06 -41.19
N SER A 3 10.50 51.68 -40.81
CA SER A 3 9.67 51.51 -39.62
C SER A 3 8.35 50.82 -39.96
N LEU A 4 7.79 50.00 -39.07
CA LEU A 4 6.35 49.63 -39.01
C LEU A 4 6.04 49.24 -37.53
N ILE A 5 5.48 50.09 -36.66
CA ILE A 5 4.09 50.58 -36.45
C ILE A 5 3.06 49.46 -36.21
N PHE A 6 2.61 49.35 -34.95
CA PHE A 6 1.49 48.53 -34.44
C PHE A 6 0.13 49.24 -34.55
N PRO A 7 -1.01 48.52 -34.65
CA PRO A 7 -2.34 49.03 -34.30
C PRO A 7 -2.83 48.55 -32.91
N PRO A 8 -3.87 49.20 -32.32
CA PRO A 8 -4.11 49.21 -30.87
C PRO A 8 -5.06 48.10 -30.36
N ALA A 9 -4.91 47.82 -29.07
CA ALA A 9 -5.60 46.78 -28.30
C ALA A 9 -7.12 47.02 -28.14
N ARG A 10 -7.93 45.98 -28.38
CA ARG A 10 -9.30 45.89 -27.87
C ARG A 10 -9.26 45.41 -26.42
N ARG A 11 -9.83 46.21 -25.52
CA ARG A 11 -10.08 45.84 -24.12
C ARG A 11 -11.15 44.74 -24.08
N LEU A 12 -10.75 43.51 -23.78
CA LEU A 12 -11.66 42.47 -23.28
C LEU A 12 -11.53 42.44 -21.76
N THR A 13 -12.63 42.75 -21.09
CA THR A 13 -12.84 42.55 -19.66
C THR A 13 -12.64 41.07 -19.34
N LEU A 14 -11.58 40.75 -18.61
CA LEU A 14 -11.30 39.40 -18.12
C LEU A 14 -12.20 39.13 -16.91
N SER A 15 -13.34 38.48 -17.13
CA SER A 15 -14.10 37.87 -16.04
C SER A 15 -13.28 36.69 -15.50
N PHE A 16 -12.68 36.88 -14.33
CA PHE A 16 -12.06 35.80 -13.55
C PHE A 16 -13.17 34.83 -13.09
N LEU A 17 -13.48 33.83 -13.93
CA LEU A 17 -14.10 32.60 -13.45
C LEU A 17 -13.02 31.87 -12.64
N LEU A 18 -13.11 31.93 -11.31
CA LEU A 18 -12.38 31.03 -10.43
C LEU A 18 -12.79 29.60 -10.80
N SER A 19 -11.96 28.93 -11.60
CA SER A 19 -12.00 27.49 -11.75
C SER A 19 -11.52 26.90 -10.43
N LEU A 20 -12.48 26.58 -9.55
CA LEU A 20 -12.24 25.67 -8.44
C LEU A 20 -11.66 24.38 -9.04
N PRO A 21 -10.47 23.93 -8.61
CA PRO A 21 -9.98 22.62 -9.02
C PRO A 21 -10.96 21.59 -8.45
N LEU A 22 -11.73 20.94 -9.32
CA LEU A 22 -12.44 19.72 -8.98
C LEU A 22 -11.37 18.69 -8.64
N PHE A 23 -11.07 18.55 -7.34
CA PHE A 23 -10.37 17.39 -6.83
C PHE A 23 -11.27 16.19 -7.15
N ALA A 24 -10.90 15.45 -8.21
CA ALA A 24 -11.51 14.18 -8.53
C ALA A 24 -11.27 13.25 -7.32
N HIS A 25 -12.29 13.12 -6.47
CA HIS A 25 -12.28 12.11 -5.43
C HIS A 25 -12.46 10.78 -6.16
N ALA A 26 -11.36 10.06 -6.36
CA ALA A 26 -11.45 8.67 -6.79
C ALA A 26 -12.39 7.95 -5.82
N LEU A 27 -13.43 7.30 -6.35
CA LEU A 27 -14.35 6.55 -5.52
C LEU A 27 -13.56 5.49 -4.72
N PRO A 28 -13.91 5.25 -3.45
CA PRO A 28 -13.24 4.23 -2.67
C PRO A 28 -13.39 2.88 -3.37
N LEU A 29 -12.28 2.13 -3.47
CA LEU A 29 -12.29 0.80 -4.07
C LEU A 29 -13.31 -0.11 -3.35
N PRO A 30 -14.03 -0.97 -4.09
CA PRO A 30 -14.98 -1.89 -3.50
C PRO A 30 -14.27 -2.87 -2.55
N LEU A 31 -15.03 -3.34 -1.55
CA LEU A 31 -14.56 -4.36 -0.63
C LEU A 31 -14.31 -5.68 -1.37
N GLU A 32 -13.22 -6.35 -1.02
CA GLU A 32 -12.80 -7.61 -1.63
C GLU A 32 -13.51 -8.78 -0.97
N ALA A 33 -14.70 -9.11 -1.50
CA ALA A 33 -15.57 -10.16 -0.98
C ALA A 33 -14.87 -11.52 -0.86
N ARG A 34 -13.97 -11.84 -1.78
CA ARG A 34 -13.17 -13.09 -1.77
C ARG A 34 -12.30 -13.20 -0.52
N LEU A 35 -11.85 -12.07 0.02
CA LEU A 35 -11.06 -11.96 1.24
C LEU A 35 -11.91 -11.71 2.49
N ARG A 36 -13.24 -11.69 2.34
CA ARG A 36 -14.20 -11.31 3.39
C ARG A 36 -13.81 -9.99 4.04
N GLU A 37 -13.40 -9.03 3.20
CA GLU A 37 -12.98 -7.72 3.68
C GLU A 37 -14.10 -7.03 4.45
N GLU A 38 -13.78 -6.55 5.64
CA GLU A 38 -14.66 -5.79 6.51
C GLU A 38 -13.92 -4.55 7.01
N ILE A 39 -14.64 -3.45 7.20
CA ILE A 39 -14.13 -2.25 7.86
C ILE A 39 -14.87 -2.09 9.17
N ILE A 40 -14.13 -2.01 10.27
CA ILE A 40 -14.69 -1.72 11.60
C ILE A 40 -14.04 -0.46 12.18
N MET A 41 -14.73 0.15 13.14
CA MET A 41 -14.16 1.20 13.98
C MET A 41 -13.84 0.61 15.35
N LEU A 42 -12.60 0.22 15.62
CA LEU A 42 -12.24 -0.36 16.93
C LEU A 42 -11.93 0.74 17.96
N PRO A 43 -12.23 0.53 19.25
CA PRO A 43 -11.90 1.49 20.31
C PRO A 43 -10.39 1.54 20.58
N SER A 44 -9.85 2.74 20.81
CA SER A 44 -8.43 3.01 21.04
C SER A 44 -8.22 4.21 21.97
N GLY A 45 -6.99 4.38 22.46
CA GLY A 45 -6.60 5.47 23.34
C GLY A 45 -7.20 5.35 24.74
N ASP A 46 -6.94 6.36 25.59
CA ASP A 46 -7.35 6.35 26.99
C ASP A 46 -8.87 6.26 27.13
N GLY A 47 -9.33 5.18 27.76
CA GLY A 47 -10.75 4.88 27.95
C GLY A 47 -11.50 4.50 26.67
N GLY A 48 -10.81 4.18 25.57
CA GLY A 48 -11.46 3.81 24.30
C GLY A 48 -12.17 4.97 23.60
N ARG A 49 -11.75 6.22 23.87
CA ARG A 49 -12.37 7.44 23.34
C ARG A 49 -12.04 7.70 21.87
N GLU A 50 -10.92 7.17 21.38
CA GLU A 50 -10.58 7.21 19.96
C GLU A 50 -11.14 5.98 19.25
N ARG A 51 -11.34 6.09 17.93
CA ARG A 51 -11.83 5.02 17.06
C ARG A 51 -10.89 4.87 15.88
N LEU A 52 -10.31 3.69 15.72
CA LEU A 52 -9.43 3.37 14.60
C LEU A 52 -10.23 2.67 13.50
N GLU A 53 -10.26 3.27 12.31
CA GLU A 53 -10.72 2.61 11.10
C GLU A 53 -9.79 1.44 10.79
N THR A 54 -10.33 0.23 10.84
CA THR A 54 -9.54 -1.00 10.74
C THR A 54 -10.10 -1.89 9.64
N THR A 55 -9.25 -2.21 8.68
CA THR A 55 -9.54 -3.21 7.66
C THR A 55 -9.26 -4.60 8.21
N ILE A 56 -10.20 -5.53 8.01
CA ILE A 56 -10.07 -6.92 8.40
C ILE A 56 -10.26 -7.79 7.17
N PHE A 57 -9.34 -8.72 6.93
CA PHE A 57 -9.49 -9.80 5.98
C PHE A 57 -9.48 -11.13 6.72
N ARG A 58 -10.35 -12.07 6.32
CA ARG A 58 -10.49 -13.36 7.02
C ARG A 58 -10.60 -14.53 6.05
N PRO A 59 -9.99 -15.67 6.39
CA PRO A 59 -10.29 -16.94 5.74
C PRO A 59 -11.78 -17.31 5.91
N PRO A 60 -12.31 -18.22 5.07
CA PRO A 60 -13.57 -18.89 5.34
C PRO A 60 -13.55 -19.65 6.67
N GLY A 61 -14.69 -19.72 7.36
CA GLY A 61 -14.85 -20.45 8.62
C GLY A 61 -14.85 -19.58 9.89
N PRO A 62 -14.99 -20.20 11.07
CA PRO A 62 -15.14 -19.52 12.36
C PRO A 62 -13.82 -19.17 13.06
N GLY A 63 -12.68 -19.70 12.62
CA GLY A 63 -11.39 -19.59 13.32
C GLY A 63 -11.20 -20.66 14.42
N PRO A 64 -10.28 -20.47 15.37
CA PRO A 64 -9.39 -19.31 15.51
C PRO A 64 -8.27 -19.30 14.46
N PHE A 65 -8.00 -18.14 13.88
CA PHE A 65 -6.99 -17.93 12.85
C PHE A 65 -5.73 -17.30 13.46
N PRO A 66 -4.51 -17.72 13.04
CA PRO A 66 -3.32 -16.91 13.23
C PRO A 66 -3.53 -15.47 12.74
N LEU A 67 -2.94 -14.50 13.41
CA LEU A 67 -3.11 -13.09 13.10
C LEU A 67 -1.85 -12.51 12.46
N LEU A 68 -2.03 -11.80 11.35
CA LEU A 68 -1.11 -10.77 10.91
C LEU A 68 -1.68 -9.39 11.28
N LEU A 69 -0.99 -8.65 12.15
CA LEU A 69 -1.33 -7.27 12.45
C LEU A 69 -0.42 -6.34 11.63
N MET A 70 -0.96 -5.82 10.53
CA MET A 70 -0.24 -5.03 9.54
C MET A 70 -0.38 -3.53 9.80
N ASN A 71 0.71 -2.77 9.62
CA ASN A 71 0.77 -1.34 9.91
C ASN A 71 1.17 -0.53 8.68
N HIS A 72 0.36 0.47 8.33
CA HIS A 72 0.57 1.35 7.18
C HIS A 72 1.74 2.32 7.37
N GLY A 73 2.32 2.81 6.28
CA GLY A 73 3.34 3.86 6.29
C GLY A 73 2.77 5.26 6.55
N LYS A 74 3.54 6.29 6.19
CA LYS A 74 3.08 7.68 6.13
C LYS A 74 3.59 8.30 4.84
N GLN A 75 2.67 8.84 4.06
CA GLN A 75 2.99 9.63 2.87
C GLN A 75 3.24 11.10 3.25
N PRO A 76 3.84 11.91 2.37
CA PRO A 76 3.83 13.37 2.49
C PRO A 76 2.40 13.93 2.56
N GLY A 77 2.24 15.08 3.22
CA GLY A 77 0.94 15.75 3.37
C GLY A 77 0.13 15.34 4.61
N PRO A 78 -1.09 15.89 4.77
CA PRO A 78 -1.90 15.71 5.98
C PRO A 78 -2.33 14.25 6.19
N ALA A 79 -2.03 13.69 7.36
CA ALA A 79 -2.37 12.30 7.71
C ALA A 79 -3.86 11.97 7.52
N ARG A 80 -4.75 12.91 7.88
CA ARG A 80 -6.21 12.76 7.78
C ARG A 80 -6.72 12.62 6.35
N GLN A 81 -5.95 13.10 5.36
CA GLN A 81 -6.29 13.02 3.94
C GLN A 81 -5.66 11.79 3.27
N GLN A 82 -4.80 11.05 3.96
CA GLN A 82 -4.24 9.82 3.41
C GLN A 82 -5.33 8.74 3.37
N PRO A 83 -5.45 8.01 2.25
CA PRO A 83 -6.49 7.01 2.09
C PRO A 83 -6.26 5.82 3.03
N ARG A 84 -7.32 5.05 3.26
CA ARG A 84 -7.26 3.76 3.95
C ARG A 84 -6.32 2.82 3.19
N GLU A 85 -5.40 2.21 3.90
CA GLU A 85 -4.47 1.22 3.38
C GLU A 85 -5.05 -0.20 3.50
N ARG A 86 -4.73 -1.06 2.53
CA ARG A 86 -5.25 -2.43 2.42
C ARG A 86 -4.15 -3.47 2.21
N PHE A 87 -3.07 -3.10 1.53
CA PHE A 87 -2.03 -4.03 1.07
C PHE A 87 -2.61 -5.33 0.47
N ILE A 88 -3.52 -5.21 -0.48
CA ILE A 88 -4.41 -6.31 -0.90
C ILE A 88 -3.66 -7.56 -1.37
N TYR A 89 -2.51 -7.40 -2.03
CA TYR A 89 -1.68 -8.52 -2.49
C TYR A 89 -1.05 -9.27 -1.30
N MET A 90 -0.57 -8.54 -0.29
CA MET A 90 -0.07 -9.14 0.95
C MET A 90 -1.22 -9.83 1.70
N ALA A 91 -2.34 -9.14 1.88
CA ALA A 91 -3.50 -9.69 2.58
C ALA A 91 -3.99 -11.00 1.93
N THR A 92 -4.01 -11.05 0.59
CA THR A 92 -4.35 -12.25 -0.18
C THR A 92 -3.45 -13.42 0.19
N GLU A 93 -2.12 -13.24 0.19
CA GLU A 93 -1.18 -14.32 0.48
C GLU A 93 -1.26 -14.81 1.93
N PHE A 94 -1.52 -13.92 2.88
CA PHE A 94 -1.72 -14.32 4.27
C PHE A 94 -3.04 -15.06 4.48
N VAL A 95 -4.14 -14.60 3.86
CA VAL A 95 -5.42 -15.31 3.89
C VAL A 95 -5.29 -16.69 3.23
N ARG A 96 -4.56 -16.83 2.11
CA ARG A 96 -4.25 -18.14 1.49
C ARG A 96 -3.60 -19.10 2.49
N ARG A 97 -2.81 -18.59 3.45
CA ARG A 97 -2.11 -19.36 4.50
C ARG A 97 -2.92 -19.51 5.79
N GLY A 98 -4.20 -19.15 5.77
CA GLY A 98 -5.13 -19.31 6.89
C GLY A 98 -5.04 -18.20 7.95
N TYR A 99 -4.41 -17.07 7.65
CA TYR A 99 -4.33 -15.95 8.59
C TYR A 99 -5.55 -15.04 8.45
N ALA A 100 -6.03 -14.55 9.58
CA ALA A 100 -6.74 -13.28 9.60
C ALA A 100 -5.71 -12.15 9.51
N VAL A 101 -6.04 -11.09 8.77
CA VAL A 101 -5.22 -9.88 8.65
C VAL A 101 -6.01 -8.73 9.22
N MET A 102 -5.41 -8.00 10.16
CA MET A 102 -5.96 -6.75 10.67
C MET A 102 -5.00 -5.62 10.33
N LEU A 103 -5.56 -4.52 9.82
CA LEU A 103 -4.81 -3.35 9.38
C LEU A 103 -5.50 -2.08 9.92
N PRO A 104 -5.15 -1.64 11.14
CA PRO A 104 -5.68 -0.40 11.70
C PRO A 104 -5.01 0.80 11.04
N MET A 105 -5.82 1.77 10.60
CA MET A 105 -5.36 3.14 10.36
C MET A 105 -5.16 3.81 11.72
N ARG A 106 -3.94 4.28 12.00
CA ARG A 106 -3.57 4.89 13.29
C ARG A 106 -4.34 6.20 13.53
N ALA A 107 -4.34 6.70 14.77
CA ALA A 107 -5.11 7.88 15.14
C ALA A 107 -4.76 9.08 14.24
N GLY A 108 -5.79 9.80 13.79
CA GLY A 108 -5.66 10.93 12.88
C GLY A 108 -5.40 10.59 11.40
N TYR A 109 -5.35 9.32 11.01
CA TYR A 109 -5.29 8.90 9.59
C TYR A 109 -6.66 8.50 9.05
N ALA A 110 -6.87 8.68 7.74
CA ALA A 110 -8.06 8.20 7.02
C ALA A 110 -9.36 8.44 7.81
N GLY A 111 -10.19 7.39 8.03
CA GLY A 111 -11.42 7.47 8.84
C GLY A 111 -11.20 7.54 10.36
N SER A 112 -10.00 7.22 10.87
CA SER A 112 -9.72 7.15 12.32
C SER A 112 -9.81 8.49 13.04
N THR A 113 -10.48 8.53 14.18
CA THR A 113 -10.57 9.74 15.02
C THR A 113 -9.23 10.02 15.73
N GLY A 114 -9.21 11.04 16.60
CA GLY A 114 -7.99 11.43 17.31
C GLY A 114 -7.06 12.27 16.43
N ALA A 115 -5.82 12.42 16.88
CA ALA A 115 -4.82 13.25 16.22
C ALA A 115 -3.58 12.43 15.84
N TYR A 116 -2.96 12.81 14.72
CA TYR A 116 -1.66 12.29 14.33
C TYR A 116 -0.61 12.70 15.38
N ARG A 117 0.16 11.73 15.86
CA ARG A 117 1.23 11.92 16.85
C ARG A 117 2.56 12.11 16.14
N ASP A 118 3.11 13.32 16.26
CA ASP A 118 4.41 13.70 15.72
C ASP A 118 5.32 14.15 16.86
N HIS A 119 6.51 13.56 16.92
CA HIS A 119 7.53 13.91 17.91
C HIS A 119 8.78 14.52 17.26
N GLY A 120 8.66 15.01 16.02
CA GLY A 120 9.74 15.64 15.28
C GLY A 120 10.96 14.73 15.20
N CYS A 121 12.11 15.24 15.63
CA CYS A 121 13.38 14.53 15.57
C CYS A 121 13.53 13.35 16.53
N ASP A 122 12.62 13.18 17.50
CA ASP A 122 12.63 12.02 18.37
C ASP A 122 12.00 10.81 17.66
N MET A 123 12.84 10.07 16.95
CA MET A 123 12.43 8.89 16.19
C MET A 123 11.90 7.76 17.08
N ALA A 124 12.40 7.66 18.32
CA ALA A 124 11.96 6.65 19.27
C ALA A 124 10.56 6.98 19.83
N ALA A 125 10.33 8.24 20.20
CA ALA A 125 9.01 8.73 20.62
C ALA A 125 8.00 8.65 19.48
N ASN A 126 8.39 8.98 18.25
CA ASN A 126 7.58 8.75 17.05
C ASN A 126 7.16 7.27 16.93
N ALA A 127 8.13 6.35 16.99
CA ALA A 127 7.85 4.92 16.94
C ALA A 127 6.88 4.46 18.04
N ALA A 128 7.12 4.88 19.29
CA ALA A 128 6.29 4.53 20.45
C ALA A 128 4.87 5.13 20.38
N GLY A 129 4.76 6.38 19.94
CA GLY A 129 3.49 7.08 19.78
C GLY A 129 2.58 6.40 18.76
N GLN A 130 3.16 5.92 17.65
CA GLN A 130 2.42 5.12 16.66
C GLN A 130 2.13 3.70 17.17
N ALA A 131 3.07 3.07 17.88
CA ALA A 131 2.92 1.72 18.42
C ALA A 131 1.77 1.59 19.44
N ARG A 132 1.39 2.69 20.11
CA ARG A 132 0.24 2.72 21.03
C ARG A 132 -1.06 2.26 20.36
N ASP A 133 -1.39 2.84 19.21
CA ASP A 133 -2.59 2.49 18.44
C ASP A 133 -2.55 1.03 17.96
N VAL A 134 -1.36 0.55 17.59
CA VAL A 134 -1.14 -0.85 17.19
C VAL A 134 -1.35 -1.79 18.38
N GLY A 135 -0.93 -1.38 19.58
CA GLY A 135 -1.16 -2.10 20.83
C GLY A 135 -2.64 -2.22 21.18
N ASP A 136 -3.42 -1.15 21.00
CA ASP A 136 -4.87 -1.15 21.21
C ASP A 136 -5.58 -2.07 20.20
N ALA A 137 -5.16 -2.05 18.94
CA ALA A 137 -5.66 -2.96 17.92
C ALA A 137 -5.33 -4.44 18.25
N LEU A 138 -4.12 -4.72 18.73
CA LEU A 138 -3.72 -6.06 19.18
C LEU A 138 -4.55 -6.52 20.38
N ALA A 139 -4.78 -5.64 21.35
CA ALA A 139 -5.61 -5.93 22.52
C ALA A 139 -7.06 -6.21 22.11
N TYR A 140 -7.61 -5.46 21.15
CA TYR A 140 -8.92 -5.73 20.58
C TYR A 140 -8.95 -7.09 19.85
N ALA A 141 -7.96 -7.38 19.02
CA ALA A 141 -7.87 -8.62 18.24
C ALA A 141 -7.88 -9.86 19.15
N ARG A 142 -7.13 -9.83 20.25
CA ARG A 142 -7.06 -10.94 21.23
C ARG A 142 -8.39 -11.29 21.90
N ARG A 143 -9.37 -10.37 21.89
CA ARG A 143 -10.71 -10.62 22.46
C ARG A 143 -11.67 -11.25 21.45
N GLN A 144 -11.27 -11.38 20.19
CA GLN A 144 -12.11 -11.95 19.16
C GLN A 144 -11.99 -13.47 19.16
N SER A 145 -13.12 -14.18 19.20
CA SER A 145 -13.15 -15.65 19.22
C SER A 145 -12.51 -16.29 17.97
N TRP A 146 -12.46 -15.55 16.86
CA TRP A 146 -11.87 -15.98 15.61
C TRP A 146 -10.37 -15.71 15.51
N VAL A 147 -9.72 -15.12 16.53
CA VAL A 147 -8.26 -14.90 16.57
C VAL A 147 -7.59 -15.93 17.47
N ASP A 148 -6.53 -16.56 16.97
CA ASP A 148 -5.61 -17.34 17.78
C ASP A 148 -4.58 -16.41 18.43
N ALA A 149 -4.83 -16.05 19.68
CA ALA A 149 -3.96 -15.15 20.45
C ALA A 149 -2.55 -15.70 20.72
N SER A 150 -2.28 -16.99 20.43
CA SER A 150 -0.97 -17.62 20.61
C SER A 150 -0.08 -17.59 19.35
N ARG A 151 -0.64 -17.19 18.21
CA ARG A 151 0.00 -17.17 16.88
C ARG A 151 -0.22 -15.83 16.20
N ILE A 152 0.62 -14.86 16.55
CA ILE A 152 0.54 -13.48 16.05
C ILE A 152 1.87 -13.07 15.43
N VAL A 153 1.81 -12.43 14.26
CA VAL A 153 2.93 -11.76 13.61
C VAL A 153 2.60 -10.28 13.49
N LEU A 154 3.51 -9.43 13.94
CA LEU A 154 3.44 -7.99 13.69
C LEU A 154 4.10 -7.69 12.36
N ALA A 155 3.52 -6.81 11.56
CA ALA A 155 4.11 -6.38 10.30
C ALA A 155 3.89 -4.90 10.08
N GLY A 156 4.74 -4.30 9.25
CA GLY A 156 4.50 -2.94 8.80
C GLY A 156 5.35 -2.57 7.59
N GLN A 157 4.97 -1.47 6.96
CA GLN A 157 5.72 -0.87 5.87
C GLN A 157 6.13 0.56 6.25
N SER A 158 7.37 0.96 5.93
CA SER A 158 7.87 2.31 6.21
C SER A 158 7.68 2.69 7.68
N TYR A 159 7.01 3.80 7.96
CA TYR A 159 6.74 4.24 9.34
C TYR A 159 5.93 3.20 10.15
N GLY A 160 5.08 2.40 9.49
CA GLY A 160 4.36 1.31 10.14
C GLY A 160 5.26 0.17 10.60
N ALA A 161 6.36 -0.10 9.89
CA ALA A 161 7.34 -1.10 10.34
C ALA A 161 8.12 -0.61 11.56
N LEU A 162 8.44 0.69 11.61
CA LEU A 162 9.06 1.30 12.79
C LEU A 162 8.12 1.19 14.02
N ALA A 163 6.81 1.45 13.83
CA ALA A 163 5.81 1.23 14.87
C ALA A 163 5.69 -0.24 15.30
N ALA A 164 5.72 -1.19 14.35
CA ALA A 164 5.68 -2.62 14.64
C ALA A 164 6.90 -3.10 15.45
N LEU A 165 8.10 -2.62 15.10
CA LEU A 165 9.33 -2.88 15.86
C LEU A 165 9.24 -2.30 17.28
N SER A 166 8.69 -1.09 17.43
CA SER A 166 8.47 -0.47 18.74
C SER A 166 7.49 -1.26 19.61
N LEU A 167 6.36 -1.70 19.06
CA LEU A 167 5.43 -2.55 19.79
C LEU A 167 6.08 -3.87 20.23
N ALA A 168 6.92 -4.46 19.38
CA ALA A 168 7.61 -5.73 19.64
C ALA A 168 8.67 -5.67 20.76
N THR A 169 8.99 -4.49 21.29
CA THR A 169 9.82 -4.33 22.48
C THR A 169 9.09 -4.70 23.78
N GLN A 170 7.75 -4.75 23.74
CA GLN A 170 6.92 -5.12 24.88
C GLN A 170 6.84 -6.65 25.04
N VAL A 171 6.52 -7.11 26.24
CA VAL A 171 6.21 -8.52 26.49
C VAL A 171 4.80 -8.81 25.99
N LEU A 172 4.70 -9.39 24.80
CA LEU A 172 3.44 -9.67 24.11
C LEU A 172 3.26 -11.17 23.90
N PRO A 173 2.61 -11.89 24.83
CA PRO A 173 2.34 -13.32 24.68
C PRO A 173 1.70 -13.65 23.33
N GLY A 174 2.21 -14.70 22.67
CA GLY A 174 1.73 -15.14 21.37
C GLY A 174 2.25 -14.37 20.15
N VAL A 175 2.91 -13.22 20.32
CA VAL A 175 3.66 -12.57 19.24
C VAL A 175 4.94 -13.37 18.98
N ARG A 176 5.09 -13.88 17.75
CA ARG A 176 6.16 -14.81 17.37
C ARG A 176 7.29 -14.14 16.58
N GLY A 177 7.03 -12.98 16.00
CA GLY A 177 8.05 -12.24 15.24
C GLY A 177 7.49 -11.01 14.54
N VAL A 178 8.40 -10.27 13.89
CA VAL A 178 8.12 -9.04 13.17
C VAL A 178 8.54 -9.13 11.70
N LEU A 179 7.65 -8.73 10.79
CA LEU A 179 7.97 -8.48 9.38
C LEU A 179 8.16 -6.98 9.16
N ASN A 180 9.39 -6.56 8.89
CA ASN A 180 9.76 -5.19 8.62
C ASN A 180 9.95 -4.99 7.10
N PHE A 181 8.97 -4.39 6.43
CA PHE A 181 9.07 -4.02 5.02
C PHE A 181 9.54 -2.56 4.88
N ALA A 182 10.78 -2.35 4.46
CA ALA A 182 11.34 -1.03 4.23
C ALA A 182 11.10 -0.04 5.40
N GLY A 183 11.27 -0.48 6.65
CA GLY A 183 10.88 0.27 7.83
C GLY A 183 11.79 1.42 8.20
N GLY A 184 11.19 2.51 8.67
CA GLY A 184 11.87 3.70 9.14
C GLY A 184 10.96 4.92 9.10
N LEU A 185 11.50 6.08 9.47
CA LEU A 185 10.84 7.37 9.31
C LEU A 185 11.85 8.33 8.66
N ARG A 186 11.42 8.98 7.59
CA ARG A 186 12.19 10.03 6.92
C ARG A 186 11.55 11.38 7.24
N LEU A 187 12.38 12.35 7.63
CA LEU A 187 12.00 13.74 7.80
C LEU A 187 12.79 14.58 6.79
N ASP A 188 12.08 15.35 5.98
CA ASP A 188 12.64 16.18 4.91
C ASP A 188 12.59 17.69 5.25
N ASP A 189 12.46 18.03 6.52
CA ASP A 189 12.32 19.42 7.01
C ASP A 189 13.66 20.13 7.27
N GLY A 190 14.77 19.40 7.26
CA GLY A 190 16.11 19.92 7.53
C GLY A 190 16.35 20.30 9.00
N VAL A 191 15.44 19.94 9.91
CA VAL A 191 15.51 20.35 11.33
C VAL A 191 16.53 19.52 12.11
N CYS A 192 16.83 18.30 11.68
CA CYS A 192 17.82 17.44 12.33
C CYS A 192 18.44 16.42 11.39
N ASP A 193 19.53 15.81 11.86
CA ASP A 193 20.08 14.57 11.29
C ASP A 193 19.14 13.39 11.59
N TRP A 194 18.08 13.29 10.79
CA TRP A 194 17.08 12.24 10.92
C TRP A 194 17.69 10.84 10.72
N GLN A 195 18.78 10.70 9.96
CA GLN A 195 19.43 9.40 9.74
C GLN A 195 20.15 8.93 11.00
N ALA A 196 20.87 9.82 11.68
CA ALA A 196 21.51 9.51 12.95
C ALA A 196 20.46 9.24 14.05
N ALA A 197 19.43 10.08 14.14
CA ALA A 197 18.32 9.89 15.09
C ALA A 197 17.60 8.54 14.85
N LEU A 198 17.39 8.17 13.59
CA LEU A 198 16.80 6.88 13.22
C LEU A 198 17.72 5.73 13.61
N GLY A 199 19.04 5.86 13.40
CA GLY A 199 20.02 4.87 13.87
C GLY A 199 19.99 4.65 15.38
N GLN A 200 19.88 5.72 16.16
CA GLN A 200 19.75 5.65 17.62
C GLN A 200 18.44 4.97 18.04
N ALA A 201 17.32 5.30 17.40
CA ALA A 201 16.05 4.63 17.66
C ALA A 201 16.15 3.12 17.35
N PHE A 202 16.74 2.74 16.22
CA PHE A 202 16.94 1.32 15.88
C PHE A 202 17.85 0.59 16.88
N ALA A 203 18.89 1.23 17.41
CA ALA A 203 19.70 0.66 18.50
C ALA A 203 18.86 0.43 19.77
N ALA A 204 18.07 1.43 20.19
CA ALA A 204 17.21 1.33 21.38
C ALA A 204 16.14 0.23 21.22
N LEU A 205 15.55 0.13 20.03
CA LEU A 205 14.59 -0.94 19.69
C LEU A 205 15.27 -2.32 19.69
N GLY A 206 16.50 -2.41 19.21
CA GLY A 206 17.29 -3.64 19.24
C GLY A 206 17.56 -4.12 20.66
N ALA A 207 17.97 -3.22 21.54
CA ALA A 207 18.22 -3.51 22.95
C ALA A 207 16.99 -4.03 23.71
N ALA A 208 15.80 -3.55 23.34
CA ALA A 208 14.56 -3.93 24.00
C ALA A 208 13.82 -5.09 23.32
N SER A 209 14.14 -5.42 22.06
CA SER A 209 13.44 -6.46 21.30
C SER A 209 13.63 -7.85 21.90
N ARG A 210 12.55 -8.63 21.92
CA ARG A 210 12.53 -10.01 22.45
C ARG A 210 12.12 -11.06 21.43
N VAL A 211 11.74 -10.65 20.22
CA VAL A 211 11.24 -11.54 19.17
C VAL A 211 12.10 -11.42 17.92
N PRO A 212 12.25 -12.50 17.14
CA PRO A 212 13.00 -12.44 15.89
C PRO A 212 12.25 -11.60 14.84
N GLY A 213 13.01 -10.99 13.93
CA GLY A 213 12.47 -10.23 12.81
C GLY A 213 13.05 -10.66 11.46
N LEU A 214 12.26 -10.46 10.40
CA LEU A 214 12.73 -10.47 9.01
C LEU A 214 12.56 -9.07 8.43
N TRP A 215 13.64 -8.53 7.89
CA TRP A 215 13.72 -7.18 7.34
C TRP A 215 13.93 -7.26 5.84
N LEU A 216 13.11 -6.55 5.06
CA LEU A 216 13.16 -6.57 3.61
C LEU A 216 13.36 -5.16 3.07
N TYR A 217 14.49 -4.92 2.41
CA TYR A 217 14.85 -3.61 1.85
C TYR A 217 15.45 -3.80 0.44
N GLY A 218 15.05 -2.97 -0.51
CA GLY A 218 15.50 -3.07 -1.89
C GLY A 218 16.57 -2.06 -2.28
N GLN A 219 17.27 -2.34 -3.38
CA GLN A 219 18.45 -1.58 -3.81
C GLN A 219 18.14 -0.12 -4.19
N ASN A 220 17.01 0.11 -4.87
CA ASN A 220 16.57 1.43 -5.35
C ASN A 220 15.45 2.03 -4.48
N ASP A 221 15.43 1.71 -3.17
CA ASP A 221 14.50 2.35 -2.23
C ASP A 221 14.80 3.85 -2.12
N GLY A 222 13.81 4.68 -2.48
CA GLY A 222 13.94 6.15 -2.50
C GLY A 222 14.02 6.81 -1.13
N TYR A 223 13.70 6.09 -0.05
CA TYR A 223 13.71 6.58 1.33
C TYR A 223 14.91 6.04 2.12
N PHE A 224 15.17 4.74 1.99
CA PHE A 224 16.13 4.01 2.82
C PHE A 224 17.17 3.31 1.96
N ALA A 225 18.12 4.09 1.46
CA ALA A 225 19.20 3.57 0.63
C ALA A 225 20.05 2.49 1.36
N PRO A 226 20.66 1.53 0.65
CA PRO A 226 21.36 0.40 1.25
C PRO A 226 22.43 0.76 2.31
N PRO A 227 23.23 1.84 2.17
CA PRO A 227 24.16 2.24 3.24
C PRO A 227 23.48 2.60 4.56
N LEU A 228 22.33 3.29 4.51
CA LEU A 228 21.55 3.61 5.70
C LEU A 228 21.00 2.32 6.32
N VAL A 229 20.37 1.45 5.52
CA VAL A 229 19.80 0.18 5.99
C VAL A 229 20.84 -0.69 6.69
N ARG A 230 22.06 -0.80 6.14
CA ARG A 230 23.15 -1.53 6.81
C ARG A 230 23.48 -0.94 8.18
N ARG A 231 23.52 0.39 8.32
CA ARG A 231 23.73 1.05 9.63
C ARG A 231 22.59 0.78 10.60
N LEU A 232 21.33 0.87 10.14
CA LEU A 232 20.15 0.59 10.98
C LEU A 232 20.14 -0.87 11.48
N HIS A 233 20.40 -1.82 10.57
CA HIS A 233 20.46 -3.24 10.89
C HIS A 233 21.61 -3.53 11.87
N GLN A 234 22.81 -3.01 11.60
CA GLN A 234 23.95 -3.16 12.50
C GLN A 234 23.67 -2.58 13.88
N ALA A 235 23.09 -1.37 13.96
CA ALA A 235 22.74 -0.74 15.23
C ALA A 235 21.75 -1.59 16.04
N TYR A 236 20.72 -2.12 15.39
CA TYR A 236 19.72 -2.99 16.01
C TYR A 236 20.32 -4.32 16.49
N THR A 237 21.11 -5.00 15.66
CA THR A 237 21.66 -6.31 16.01
C THR A 237 22.80 -6.23 17.02
N ALA A 238 23.66 -5.20 16.94
CA ALA A 238 24.73 -4.98 17.92
C ALA A 238 24.19 -4.65 19.31
N ALA A 239 22.98 -4.07 19.39
CA ALA A 239 22.27 -3.82 20.64
C ALA A 239 21.59 -5.06 21.23
N GLY A 240 21.58 -6.20 20.53
CA GLY A 240 21.00 -7.47 20.99
C GLY A 240 19.73 -7.91 20.25
N GLY A 241 19.23 -7.10 19.30
CA GLY A 241 18.07 -7.43 18.51
C GLY A 241 18.33 -8.57 17.52
N GLN A 242 17.34 -9.43 17.29
CA GLN A 242 17.44 -10.55 16.34
C GLN A 242 16.74 -10.20 15.03
N ALA A 243 17.50 -9.86 13.99
CA ALA A 243 16.93 -9.53 12.67
C ALA A 243 17.72 -10.16 11.52
N GLU A 244 17.03 -10.92 10.67
CA GLU A 244 17.55 -11.32 9.36
C GLU A 244 17.29 -10.18 8.37
N LEU A 245 18.35 -9.66 7.74
CA LEU A 245 18.22 -8.69 6.66
C LEU A 245 18.25 -9.37 5.30
N LEU A 246 17.13 -9.29 4.59
CA LEU A 246 17.04 -9.57 3.17
C LEU A 246 17.18 -8.26 2.38
N ALA A 247 18.40 -8.00 1.91
CA ALA A 247 18.65 -6.97 0.91
C ALA A 247 18.42 -7.55 -0.49
N TYR A 248 17.41 -7.05 -1.21
CA TYR A 248 17.10 -7.49 -2.57
C TYR A 248 17.50 -6.42 -3.60
N GLY A 249 17.51 -6.81 -4.89
CA GLY A 249 17.88 -5.94 -6.01
C GLY A 249 16.89 -4.79 -6.24
N ALA A 250 17.07 -4.09 -7.36
CA ALA A 250 16.14 -3.03 -7.75
C ALA A 250 14.74 -3.61 -8.04
N PHE A 251 13.70 -2.89 -7.62
CA PHE A 251 12.32 -3.20 -7.95
C PHE A 251 11.68 -2.00 -8.65
N LYS A 252 11.32 -2.21 -9.92
CA LYS A 252 10.64 -1.23 -10.79
C LYS A 252 11.25 0.17 -10.66
N ARG A 253 10.41 1.20 -10.41
CA ARG A 253 10.85 2.59 -10.21
C ARG A 253 11.41 2.82 -8.80
N ASP A 254 10.82 2.19 -7.79
CA ASP A 254 11.19 2.37 -6.39
C ASP A 254 10.86 1.10 -5.60
N ALA A 255 11.87 0.52 -4.92
CA ALA A 255 11.67 -0.66 -4.09
C ALA A 255 10.87 -0.40 -2.82
N HIS A 256 10.66 0.86 -2.44
CA HIS A 256 9.81 1.21 -1.31
C HIS A 256 8.35 0.75 -1.52
N LEU A 257 7.93 0.58 -2.77
CA LEU A 257 6.58 0.19 -3.19
C LEU A 257 6.39 -1.33 -3.33
N THR A 258 7.42 -2.14 -3.08
CA THR A 258 7.41 -3.59 -3.34
C THR A 258 6.24 -4.30 -2.66
N LEU A 259 5.90 -3.96 -1.41
CA LEU A 259 4.83 -4.64 -0.68
C LEU A 259 3.43 -4.41 -1.29
N GLY A 260 3.20 -3.22 -1.85
CA GLY A 260 1.92 -2.83 -2.43
C GLY A 260 1.74 -3.27 -3.89
N SER A 261 2.72 -3.96 -4.48
CA SER A 261 2.71 -4.36 -5.88
C SER A 261 2.48 -5.87 -6.02
N ARG A 262 1.68 -6.27 -7.01
CA ARG A 262 1.43 -7.68 -7.34
C ARG A 262 2.74 -8.44 -7.57
N ASP A 263 3.61 -7.88 -8.40
CA ASP A 263 4.87 -8.54 -8.77
C ASP A 263 5.86 -8.57 -7.61
N GLY A 264 5.67 -7.69 -6.62
CA GLY A 264 6.45 -7.68 -5.39
C GLY A 264 6.24 -8.94 -4.54
N VAL A 265 5.10 -9.63 -4.68
CA VAL A 265 4.82 -10.90 -3.99
C VAL A 265 5.95 -11.90 -4.22
N ALA A 266 6.44 -12.04 -5.45
CA ALA A 266 7.54 -12.95 -5.78
C ALA A 266 8.86 -12.61 -5.07
N VAL A 267 9.05 -11.34 -4.70
CA VAL A 267 10.25 -10.86 -4.01
C VAL A 267 10.21 -11.24 -2.53
N TRP A 268 9.09 -10.96 -1.85
CA TRP A 268 9.02 -11.09 -0.40
C TRP A 268 8.45 -12.41 0.11
N LEU A 269 7.62 -13.10 -0.66
CA LEU A 269 6.83 -14.22 -0.15
C LEU A 269 7.69 -15.41 0.29
N VAL A 270 8.64 -15.85 -0.55
CA VAL A 270 9.49 -17.01 -0.24
C VAL A 270 10.35 -16.79 1.02
N PRO A 271 11.05 -15.64 1.18
CA PRO A 271 11.71 -15.28 2.44
C PRO A 271 10.74 -15.22 3.63
N THR A 272 9.56 -14.61 3.47
CA THR A 272 8.54 -14.54 4.52
C THR A 272 8.08 -15.93 4.95
N GLU A 273 7.79 -16.85 4.04
CA GLU A 273 7.40 -18.21 4.40
C GLU A 273 8.48 -18.95 5.18
N ARG A 274 9.74 -18.81 4.76
CA ARG A 274 10.88 -19.40 5.48
C ARG A 274 10.94 -18.88 6.91
N PHE A 275 10.76 -17.56 7.07
CA PHE A 275 10.70 -16.93 8.38
C PHE A 275 9.52 -17.42 9.21
N LEU A 276 8.31 -17.48 8.64
CA LEU A 276 7.11 -17.99 9.32
C LEU A 276 7.32 -19.42 9.83
N ARG A 277 7.87 -20.32 9.01
CA ARG A 277 8.21 -21.69 9.44
C ARG A 277 9.19 -21.68 10.62
N ARG A 278 10.23 -20.85 10.57
CA ARG A 278 11.24 -20.71 11.64
C ARG A 278 10.61 -20.28 12.98
N ILE A 279 9.61 -19.41 12.95
CA ILE A 279 8.95 -18.90 14.16
C ILE A 279 7.70 -19.71 14.57
N GLY A 280 7.50 -20.89 14.00
CA GLY A 280 6.39 -21.79 14.33
C GLY A 280 5.03 -21.33 13.82
N MET A 281 5.01 -20.53 12.76
CA MET A 281 3.82 -19.93 12.17
C MET A 281 3.46 -20.63 10.84
N PRO A 282 2.16 -20.76 10.48
CA PRO A 282 1.75 -21.38 9.21
C PRO A 282 2.35 -20.67 8.00
N ALA A 283 2.84 -21.42 7.02
CA ALA A 283 3.49 -20.85 5.82
C ALA A 283 2.99 -21.45 4.51
N ALA A 284 2.36 -22.62 4.55
CA ALA A 284 1.79 -23.26 3.37
C ALA A 284 0.37 -22.72 3.11
N PRO A 285 -0.04 -22.57 1.84
CA PRO A 285 -1.41 -22.22 1.53
C PRO A 285 -2.36 -23.36 1.93
N VAL A 286 -3.42 -23.00 2.65
CA VAL A 286 -4.50 -23.90 3.11
C VAL A 286 -5.89 -23.41 2.70
N VAL A 287 -5.98 -22.21 2.13
CA VAL A 287 -7.22 -21.60 1.62
C VAL A 287 -7.09 -21.38 0.12
N ALA A 288 -7.97 -22.00 -0.64
CA ALA A 288 -8.14 -21.71 -2.06
C ALA A 288 -9.04 -20.47 -2.20
N LEU A 289 -8.46 -19.36 -2.65
CA LEU A 289 -9.21 -18.17 -3.01
C LEU A 289 -9.48 -18.17 -4.52
N PRO A 290 -10.72 -17.84 -4.96
CA PRO A 290 -11.01 -17.68 -6.37
C PRO A 290 -10.17 -16.55 -6.96
N GLU A 291 -9.87 -16.65 -8.25
CA GLU A 291 -9.18 -15.58 -8.98
C GLU A 291 -9.98 -14.28 -8.91
N ARG A 292 -9.26 -13.15 -8.93
CA ARG A 292 -9.87 -11.83 -8.75
C ARG A 292 -10.65 -11.39 -9.99
N LEU A 293 -10.06 -11.61 -11.14
CA LEU A 293 -10.63 -11.31 -12.44
C LEU A 293 -10.53 -12.60 -13.24
N ASP A 294 -11.68 -13.17 -13.57
CA ASP A 294 -11.76 -14.19 -14.61
C ASP A 294 -12.10 -13.46 -15.93
N LEU A 295 -11.09 -12.75 -16.45
CA LEU A 295 -11.20 -12.05 -17.73
C LEU A 295 -10.34 -12.82 -18.75
N PRO A 296 -10.91 -13.79 -19.47
CA PRO A 296 -10.14 -14.56 -20.43
C PRO A 296 -9.62 -13.65 -21.55
N ALA A 297 -8.35 -13.84 -21.92
CA ALA A 297 -7.80 -13.22 -23.12
C ALA A 297 -8.68 -13.57 -24.32
N THR A 298 -9.07 -12.56 -25.09
CA THR A 298 -9.86 -12.73 -26.30
C THR A 298 -8.97 -12.71 -27.52
N ARG A 299 -9.48 -13.22 -28.64
CA ARG A 299 -8.82 -13.15 -29.95
C ARG A 299 -9.21 -11.89 -30.73
N PHE A 300 -9.66 -10.84 -30.05
CA PHE A 300 -10.18 -9.64 -30.72
C PHE A 300 -9.10 -8.97 -31.59
N ALA A 301 -7.91 -8.72 -31.04
CA ALA A 301 -6.78 -8.17 -31.78
C ALA A 301 -5.45 -8.44 -31.05
N SER A 302 -4.32 -8.23 -31.74
CA SER A 302 -3.03 -8.13 -31.07
C SER A 302 -3.00 -6.93 -30.15
N ARG A 303 -2.42 -7.07 -28.94
CA ARG A 303 -2.24 -5.92 -28.03
C ARG A 303 -1.45 -4.77 -28.63
N ALA A 304 -0.57 -5.06 -29.61
CA ALA A 304 0.24 -4.07 -30.31
C ALA A 304 -0.52 -3.39 -31.47
N ASP A 305 -1.70 -3.89 -31.84
CA ASP A 305 -2.54 -3.29 -32.87
C ASP A 305 -3.31 -2.09 -32.30
N ILE A 306 -2.67 -0.93 -32.35
CA ILE A 306 -3.27 0.35 -31.93
C ILE A 306 -4.46 0.72 -32.82
N GLY A 307 -4.48 0.24 -34.08
CA GLY A 307 -5.54 0.48 -35.06
C GLY A 307 -6.84 -0.21 -34.67
N ALA A 308 -6.74 -1.41 -34.10
CA ALA A 308 -7.87 -2.23 -33.69
C ALA A 308 -8.58 -1.76 -32.41
N VAL A 309 -7.97 -0.89 -31.59
CA VAL A 309 -8.60 -0.44 -30.34
C VAL A 309 -9.87 0.36 -30.65
N PRO A 310 -11.05 -0.06 -30.16
CA PRO A 310 -12.33 0.57 -30.49
C PRO A 310 -12.42 2.02 -30.05
N TYR A 311 -13.16 2.83 -30.82
CA TYR A 311 -13.60 4.19 -30.49
C TYR A 311 -12.50 5.25 -30.32
N LEU A 312 -11.22 4.88 -30.34
CA LEU A 312 -10.12 5.83 -30.14
C LEU A 312 -9.89 6.71 -31.37
N ALA A 313 -9.96 8.03 -31.16
CA ALA A 313 -9.38 9.05 -32.03
C ALA A 313 -7.84 9.13 -31.84
N ASP A 314 -7.17 9.97 -32.63
CA ASP A 314 -5.69 10.07 -32.65
C ASP A 314 -5.07 10.29 -31.27
N GLY A 315 -5.66 11.18 -30.46
CA GLY A 315 -5.20 11.41 -29.09
C GLY A 315 -5.28 10.17 -28.20
N GLY A 316 -6.37 9.40 -28.32
CA GLY A 316 -6.53 8.13 -27.61
C GLY A 316 -5.55 7.06 -28.10
N ARG A 317 -5.32 6.97 -29.41
CA ARG A 317 -4.32 6.05 -30.00
C ARG A 317 -2.90 6.38 -29.54
N ALA A 318 -2.56 7.66 -29.42
CA ALA A 318 -1.29 8.10 -28.86
C ALA A 318 -1.17 7.73 -27.36
N ALA A 319 -2.25 7.90 -26.59
CA ALA A 319 -2.30 7.50 -25.19
C ALA A 319 -2.14 5.98 -25.02
N TYR A 320 -2.83 5.18 -25.84
CA TYR A 320 -2.71 3.72 -25.83
C TYR A 320 -1.28 3.27 -26.20
N ARG A 321 -0.64 3.93 -27.17
CA ARG A 321 0.78 3.68 -27.50
C ARG A 321 1.70 3.89 -26.30
N ALA A 322 1.52 4.99 -25.57
CA ALA A 322 2.28 5.26 -24.35
C ALA A 322 1.95 4.26 -23.22
N PHE A 323 0.70 3.84 -23.13
CA PHE A 323 0.21 2.86 -22.15
C PHE A 323 0.91 1.49 -22.29
N LEU A 324 1.21 1.03 -23.51
CA LEU A 324 1.90 -0.25 -23.73
C LEU A 324 3.29 -0.34 -23.08
N GLY A 325 3.91 0.80 -22.75
CA GLY A 325 5.18 0.88 -22.02
C GLY A 325 5.04 1.05 -20.50
N LYS A 326 3.83 1.07 -19.95
CA LYS A 326 3.56 1.25 -18.51
C LYS A 326 3.82 -0.01 -17.71
N LEU A 327 4.10 0.14 -16.42
CA LEU A 327 4.41 -0.97 -15.52
C LEU A 327 3.16 -1.78 -15.20
N GLN A 328 3.32 -3.08 -14.99
CA GLN A 328 2.23 -3.97 -14.56
C GLN A 328 2.17 -4.03 -13.03
N PRO A 329 1.00 -4.21 -12.39
CA PRO A 329 -0.28 -4.47 -13.01
C PRO A 329 -0.85 -3.21 -13.67
N ARG A 330 -1.49 -3.35 -14.83
CA ARG A 330 -2.04 -2.21 -15.60
C ARG A 330 -3.34 -2.55 -16.29
N ALA A 331 -4.14 -1.55 -16.59
CA ALA A 331 -5.34 -1.71 -17.39
C ALA A 331 -5.65 -0.48 -18.24
N PHE A 332 -6.34 -0.71 -19.35
CA PHE A 332 -6.83 0.31 -20.27
C PHE A 332 -8.30 0.09 -20.55
N ALA A 333 -9.11 1.14 -20.41
CA ALA A 333 -10.54 1.14 -20.65
C ALA A 333 -10.91 2.14 -21.76
N VAL A 334 -11.95 1.80 -22.52
CA VAL A 334 -12.51 2.63 -23.60
C VAL A 334 -14.03 2.66 -23.53
N SER A 335 -14.62 3.67 -24.15
CA SER A 335 -16.08 3.84 -24.27
C SER A 335 -16.47 4.22 -25.69
N SER A 336 -17.70 3.87 -26.08
CA SER A 336 -18.28 4.25 -27.37
C SER A 336 -18.40 5.76 -27.57
N SER A 337 -18.33 6.57 -26.50
CA SER A 337 -18.24 8.03 -26.59
C SER A 337 -16.87 8.53 -27.08
N GLY A 338 -15.89 7.64 -27.29
CA GLY A 338 -14.49 7.97 -27.62
C GLY A 338 -13.62 8.31 -26.41
N ALA A 339 -14.19 8.27 -25.20
CA ALA A 339 -13.45 8.44 -23.95
C ALA A 339 -12.60 7.20 -23.64
N TRP A 340 -11.52 7.41 -22.88
CA TRP A 340 -10.58 6.38 -22.50
C TRP A 340 -9.94 6.71 -21.15
N GLY A 341 -9.40 5.68 -20.49
CA GLY A 341 -8.71 5.81 -19.20
C GLY A 341 -7.77 4.64 -18.98
N TRP A 342 -6.72 4.86 -18.19
CA TRP A 342 -5.76 3.80 -17.87
C TRP A 342 -5.21 3.96 -16.46
N ALA A 343 -4.69 2.87 -15.93
CA ALA A 343 -4.00 2.83 -14.65
C ALA A 343 -2.80 1.88 -14.73
N GLU A 344 -1.74 2.21 -14.00
CA GLU A 344 -0.57 1.35 -13.76
C GLU A 344 -0.31 1.26 -12.25
N GLU A 345 0.30 0.16 -11.83
CA GLU A 345 0.68 -0.18 -10.45
C GLU A 345 -0.46 -0.09 -9.42
N GLY A 346 -0.13 -0.47 -8.19
CA GLY A 346 -1.03 -0.40 -7.05
C GLY A 346 -2.20 -1.38 -7.13
N GLU A 347 -3.22 -1.11 -6.34
CA GLU A 347 -4.40 -1.97 -6.26
C GLU A 347 -5.37 -1.66 -7.40
N SER A 348 -5.97 -2.73 -7.94
CA SER A 348 -7.16 -2.63 -8.79
C SER A 348 -6.99 -1.72 -10.02
N PRO A 349 -5.90 -1.80 -10.82
CA PRO A 349 -5.74 -0.93 -11.98
C PRO A 349 -6.91 -1.04 -12.96
N GLU A 350 -7.57 -2.20 -13.04
CA GLU A 350 -8.79 -2.40 -13.82
C GLU A 350 -9.94 -1.48 -13.37
N VAL A 351 -10.19 -1.37 -12.07
CA VAL A 351 -11.25 -0.51 -11.52
C VAL A 351 -10.88 0.94 -11.75
N ARG A 352 -9.63 1.31 -11.46
CA ARG A 352 -9.13 2.67 -11.65
C ARG A 352 -9.13 3.11 -13.12
N ALA A 353 -8.83 2.21 -14.05
CA ALA A 353 -8.87 2.51 -15.48
C ALA A 353 -10.31 2.76 -15.94
N LEU A 354 -11.27 1.96 -15.46
CA LEU A 354 -12.70 2.17 -15.72
C LEU A 354 -13.17 3.49 -15.16
N ASP A 355 -12.84 3.81 -13.91
CA ASP A 355 -13.22 5.09 -13.27
C ASP A 355 -12.62 6.29 -14.01
N ALA A 356 -11.34 6.21 -14.38
CA ALA A 356 -10.66 7.27 -15.13
C ALA A 356 -11.30 7.49 -16.51
N CYS A 357 -11.71 6.41 -17.18
CA CYS A 357 -12.45 6.49 -18.44
C CYS A 357 -13.84 7.13 -18.23
N GLN A 358 -14.55 6.70 -17.18
CA GLN A 358 -15.93 7.09 -16.95
C GLN A 358 -16.08 8.58 -16.61
N GLN A 359 -15.07 9.18 -15.96
CA GLN A 359 -15.02 10.63 -15.68
C GLN A 359 -15.15 11.50 -16.94
N GLY A 360 -14.68 11.01 -18.09
CA GLY A 360 -14.74 11.72 -19.38
C GLY A 360 -15.79 11.17 -20.34
N SER A 361 -16.61 10.21 -19.94
CA SER A 361 -17.51 9.48 -20.85
C SER A 361 -18.98 9.69 -20.55
N SER A 362 -19.77 9.90 -21.61
CA SER A 362 -21.24 9.89 -21.58
C SER A 362 -21.84 8.49 -21.78
N ALA A 363 -21.02 7.47 -22.01
CA ALA A 363 -21.44 6.07 -22.21
C ALA A 363 -20.63 5.15 -21.27
N PRO A 364 -21.08 3.90 -21.04
CA PRO A 364 -20.35 2.97 -20.18
C PRO A 364 -18.94 2.67 -20.69
N CYS A 365 -17.96 2.73 -19.80
CA CYS A 365 -16.59 2.30 -20.07
C CYS A 365 -16.41 0.79 -19.89
N HIS A 366 -15.59 0.18 -20.74
CA HIS A 366 -15.26 -1.24 -20.71
C HIS A 366 -13.75 -1.44 -20.79
N LEU A 367 -13.25 -2.48 -20.13
CA LEU A 367 -11.84 -2.87 -20.22
C LEU A 367 -11.52 -3.36 -21.63
N TYR A 368 -10.48 -2.82 -22.23
CA TYR A 368 -9.92 -3.31 -23.48
C TYR A 368 -8.73 -4.24 -23.24
N LEU A 369 -7.84 -3.85 -22.32
CA LEU A 369 -6.62 -4.60 -22.03
C LEU A 369 -6.31 -4.58 -20.54
N VAL A 370 -5.97 -5.74 -20.00
CA VAL A 370 -5.47 -5.95 -18.63
C VAL A 370 -4.10 -6.62 -18.74
N ASP A 371 -3.07 -5.95 -18.23
CA ASP A 371 -1.66 -6.29 -18.38
C ASP A 371 -1.18 -6.42 -19.83
N ASP A 372 -1.18 -7.65 -20.35
CA ASP A 372 -0.83 -7.99 -21.74
C ASP A 372 -1.96 -8.74 -22.46
N GLN A 373 -3.11 -8.90 -21.80
CA GLN A 373 -4.25 -9.63 -22.33
C GLN A 373 -5.30 -8.64 -22.84
N VAL A 374 -5.63 -8.72 -24.12
CA VAL A 374 -6.83 -8.08 -24.66
C VAL A 374 -8.03 -8.83 -24.11
N VAL A 375 -8.94 -8.12 -23.43
CA VAL A 375 -10.14 -8.69 -22.79
C VAL A 375 -11.43 -8.23 -23.48
N TRP A 376 -11.30 -7.50 -24.60
CA TRP A 376 -12.42 -6.96 -25.35
C TRP A 376 -13.23 -8.07 -26.05
N PRO A 377 -14.57 -8.09 -25.97
CA PRO A 377 -15.37 -9.16 -26.57
C PRO A 377 -15.21 -9.20 -28.10
N ALA A 378 -15.10 -10.41 -28.65
CA ALA A 378 -14.92 -10.63 -30.09
C ALA A 378 -16.19 -10.35 -30.92
N GLY A 379 -17.37 -10.31 -30.29
CA GLY A 379 -18.61 -9.82 -30.90
C GLY A 379 -18.86 -8.40 -30.44
N GLY A 380 -19.03 -7.45 -31.37
CA GLY A 380 -19.35 -6.07 -31.05
C GLY A 380 -20.59 -5.95 -30.16
N GLN A 381 -20.62 -4.92 -29.31
CA GLN A 381 -21.81 -4.56 -28.54
C GLN A 381 -22.88 -3.95 -29.43
#